data_AF-A0A0M2NLD9-F1
#
_entry.id   AF-A0A0M2NLD9-F1
#
_cell.length_a   1.000
_cell.length_b   1.000
_cell.length_c   1.000
_cell.angle_alpha   90.00
_cell.angle_beta   90.00
_cell.angle_gamma   90.00
#
_symmetry.space_group_name_H-M   'P 1'
#
loop_
_entity.id
_entity.type
_entity.pdbx_description
1 polymer ?
#
loop_
_entity_poly.entity_id
_entity_poly.type
_entity_poly.pdbx_seq_one_letter_code
_entity_poly.pdbx_strand_id
1 'polypeptide(L)' 'MDKIILEIHRPVPITVDRVRIDEEALKVLQELQRETGLPARRIVSELIKQGSRLIEVKEI' A
#
# COMPACT_ATOMS: atom_id res chain seq x y z
N MET A 1 -6.96 -5.34 -16.91
CA MET A 1 -6.86 -5.14 -15.45
C MET A 1 -5.46 -4.64 -15.20
N ASP A 2 -5.33 -3.42 -14.72
CA ASP A 2 -4.03 -2.84 -14.39
C ASP A 2 -3.45 -3.56 -13.18
N LYS A 3 -2.24 -4.12 -13.34
CA LYS A 3 -1.53 -4.80 -12.26
C LYS A 3 -0.52 -3.85 -11.64
N ILE A 4 -0.36 -3.95 -10.33
CA ILE A 4 0.71 -3.24 -9.63
C ILE A 4 1.99 -4.07 -9.83
N ILE A 5 2.96 -3.51 -10.54
CA ILE A 5 4.24 -4.18 -10.76
C ILE A 5 5.19 -3.80 -9.62
N LEU A 6 5.66 -4.81 -8.88
CA LEU A 6 6.70 -4.64 -7.86
C LEU A 6 7.95 -5.40 -8.26
N GLU A 7 9.08 -4.69 -8.29
CA GLU A 7 10.38 -5.24 -8.67
C GLU A 7 11.15 -5.69 -7.43
N ILE A 8 11.43 -6.99 -7.32
CA ILE A 8 12.22 -7.54 -6.21
C ILE A 8 13.69 -7.29 -6.48
N HIS A 9 14.36 -6.62 -5.52
CA HIS A 9 15.81 -6.48 -5.51
C HIS A 9 16.45 -7.48 -4.54
N ARG A 10 16.14 -7.39 -3.24
CA ARG A 10 16.52 -8.36 -2.20
C ARG A 10 15.42 -8.44 -1.14
N PRO A 11 15.04 -9.63 -0.66
CA PRO A 11 14.09 -9.75 0.43
C PRO A 11 14.67 -9.18 1.72
N VAL A 12 14.01 -8.18 2.30
CA VAL A 12 14.36 -7.56 3.59
C VAL A 12 13.34 -8.04 4.64
N PRO A 13 13.76 -8.49 5.83
CA PRO A 13 12.84 -8.90 6.88
C PRO A 13 11.94 -7.73 7.29
N ILE A 14 10.63 -7.98 7.33
CA ILE A 14 9.64 -6.97 7.74
C ILE A 14 9.70 -6.83 9.27
N THR A 15 10.07 -5.64 9.74
CA THR A 15 9.82 -5.22 11.13
C THR A 15 8.56 -4.33 11.15
N VAL A 16 8.01 -4.05 12.33
CA VAL A 16 6.78 -3.24 12.52
C VAL A 16 7.05 -1.75 12.29
N ASP A 17 7.71 -1.45 11.17
CA ASP A 17 8.31 -0.16 10.89
C ASP A 17 7.26 0.86 10.42
N ARG A 18 7.62 2.15 10.53
CA ARG A 18 6.81 3.24 9.98
C ARG A 18 6.93 3.23 8.45
N VAL A 19 5.85 2.85 7.75
CA VAL A 19 5.76 3.00 6.30
C VAL A 19 5.74 4.49 5.95
N ARG A 20 6.70 4.94 5.14
CA ARG A 20 6.68 6.27 4.53
C ARG A 20 5.99 6.17 3.18
N ILE A 21 5.05 7.07 2.93
CA ILE A 21 4.35 7.20 1.65
C ILE A 21 4.69 8.56 1.05
N ASP A 22 4.62 8.66 -0.28
CA ASP A 22 4.78 9.94 -0.98
C ASP A 22 3.56 10.86 -0.79
N GLU A 23 3.68 12.10 -1.27
CA GLU A 23 2.64 13.12 -1.14
C GLU A 23 1.35 12.79 -1.91
N GLU A 24 1.44 12.05 -3.01
CA GLU A 24 0.28 11.69 -3.83
C GLU A 24 -0.55 10.63 -3.10
N ALA A 25 0.10 9.57 -2.62
CA ALA A 25 -0.52 8.55 -1.80
C ALA A 25 -1.11 9.12 -0.50
N LEU A 26 -0.45 10.13 0.11
CA LEU A 26 -0.98 10.82 1.28
C LEU A 26 -2.30 11.54 0.98
N LYS A 27 -2.40 12.25 -0.16
CA LYS A 27 -3.64 12.93 -0.56
C LYS A 27 -4.79 11.95 -0.73
N VAL A 28 -4.55 10.85 -1.45
CA VAL A 28 -5.54 9.78 -1.64
C VAL A 28 -5.99 9.21 -0.28
N LEU A 29 -5.04 8.95 0.62
CA LEU A 29 -5.37 8.43 1.95
C LEU A 29 -6.22 9.41 2.77
N GLN A 30 -5.94 10.72 2.70
CA GLN A 30 -6.71 11.76 3.38
C GLN A 30 -8.14 11.86 2.82
N GLU A 31 -8.31 11.75 1.50
CA GLU A 31 -9.64 11.72 0.86
C GLU A 31 -10.46 10.52 1.36
N LEU A 32 -9.86 9.32 1.36
CA LEU A 32 -10.51 8.12 1.87
C LEU A 32 -10.85 8.24 3.37
N GLN A 33 -9.99 8.85 4.18
CA GLN A 33 -10.30 9.10 5.59
C GLN A 33 -11.50 10.04 5.74
N ARG A 34 -11.58 11.10 4.93
CA ARG A 34 -12.69 12.06 4.96
C ARG A 34 -14.01 11.40 4.55
N GLU A 35 -13.98 10.54 3.54
CA GLU A 35 -15.19 9.87 3.02
C GLU A 35 -15.68 8.75 3.95
N THR A 36 -14.77 7.99 4.54
CA THR A 36 -15.12 6.78 5.31
C THR A 36 -15.18 7.00 6.82
N GLY A 37 -14.55 8.07 7.33
CA GLY A 37 -14.35 8.31 8.76
C GLY A 37 -13.39 7.32 9.44
N LEU A 38 -12.74 6.43 8.68
CA LEU A 38 -11.86 5.41 9.23
C LEU A 38 -10.45 5.95 9.50
N PRO A 39 -9.73 5.38 10.50
CA PRO A 39 -8.33 5.72 10.70
C PRO A 39 -7.48 5.18 9.55
N ALA A 40 -6.47 5.95 9.14
CA ALA A 40 -5.50 5.58 8.09
C ALA A 40 -4.98 4.14 8.21
N ARG A 41 -4.64 3.70 9.44
CA ARG A 41 -4.19 2.32 9.70
C ARG A 41 -5.17 1.27 9.18
N ARG A 42 -6.47 1.46 9.39
CA ARG A 42 -7.50 0.49 8.95
C ARG A 42 -7.63 0.50 7.44
N ILE A 43 -7.64 1.67 6.82
CA ILE A 43 -7.71 1.84 5.36
C ILE A 43 -6.52 1.12 4.71
N VAL A 44 -5.29 1.47 5.13
CA VAL A 44 -4.06 0.86 4.61
C VAL A 44 -4.04 -0.65 4.82
N SER A 45 -4.49 -1.15 5.98
CA SER A 45 -4.57 -2.59 6.25
C SER A 45 -5.48 -3.31 5.26
N GLU A 46 -6.64 -2.74 4.95
CA GLU A 46 -7.58 -3.34 3.99
C GLU A 46 -7.07 -3.23 2.55
N LEU A 47 -6.45 -2.10 2.18
CA LEU A 47 -5.82 -1.92 0.88
C LEU A 47 -4.70 -2.93 0.65
N ILE A 48 -3.83 -3.20 1.63
CA ILE A 48 -2.77 -4.20 1.50
C ILE A 48 -3.36 -5.60 1.30
N LYS A 49 -4.35 -5.99 2.11
CA LYS A 49 -4.99 -7.31 2.02
C LYS A 49 -5.63 -7.52 0.64
N GLN A 50 -6.39 -6.53 0.16
CA GLN A 50 -7.11 -6.63 -1.11
C GLN A 50 -6.16 -6.46 -2.31
N GLY A 51 -5.27 -5.47 -2.24
CA GLY A 51 -4.29 -5.14 -3.27
C GLY A 51 -3.29 -6.25 -3.54
N SER A 52 -3.00 -7.12 -2.57
CA SER A 52 -2.13 -8.29 -2.76
C SER A 52 -2.53 -9.17 -3.95
N ARG A 53 -3.83 -9.21 -4.29
CA ARG A 53 -4.38 -9.98 -5.42
C ARG A 53 -4.12 -9.32 -6.78
N LEU A 54 -3.75 -8.04 -6.79
CA LEU A 54 -3.51 -7.22 -7.97
C LEU A 54 -2.02 -7.03 -8.25
N ILE A 55 -1.15 -7.56 -7.39
CA ILE A 55 0.30 -7.44 -7.51
C ILE A 55 0.82 -8.51 -8.47
N GLU A 56 1.65 -8.09 -9.43
CA GLU A 56 2.56 -8.96 -10.15
C GLU A 56 3.99 -8.64 -9.72
N VAL A 57 4.67 -9.66 -9.22
CA VAL A 57 6.05 -9.55 -8.76
C VAL A 57 6.96 -9.94 -9.92
N LYS A 58 7.91 -9.07 -10.26
CA LYS A 58 8.95 -9.35 -11.25
C LYS A 58 10.31 -9.36 -10.58
N GLU A 59 11.09 -10.41 -10.86
CA GLU A 59 12.52 -10.44 -10.56
C GLU A 59 13.25 -9.70 -11.68
N ILE A 60 14.25 -8.89 -11.31
CA ILE A 60 15.20 -8.28 -12.24
C ILE A 60 16.54 -8.98 -12.12
#